data_AF-A0AAN5I4I5-F1
#
_entry.id   AF-A0AAN5I4I5-F1
#
_cell.length_a   1.000
_cell.length_b   1.000
_cell.length_c   1.000
_cell.angle_alpha   90.00
_cell.angle_beta   90.00
_cell.angle_gamma   90.00
#
_symmetry.space_group_name_H-M   'P 1'
#
loop_
_entity.id
_entity.type
_entity.pdbx_description
1 polymer ?
#
loop_
_entity_poly.entity_id
_entity_poly.type
_entity_poly.pdbx_seq_one_letter_code
_entity_poly.pdbx_strand_id
1 'polypeptide(L)'
;EERRWAKVRIDELTSKVAEYEQLLQQSHQDSDAKAINDDDTSKRMKELGQRLIDVASELDEERKWAKERIDELTSKVCEYELLLQQSCQDSDAKTINDDDNSKKMKELEQKLIICACILQLLCGFTCRIDELTSKIAEYEIQLQQPRQ
;
A
#
# COMPACT_ATOMS: atom_id res chain seq x y z
N GLU A 1 -13.50 -7.67 -3.00
CA GLU A 1 -12.35 -8.09 -3.82
C GLU A 1 -11.09 -7.29 -3.48
N GLU A 2 -11.18 -5.97 -3.51
CA GLU A 2 -10.09 -5.02 -3.21
C GLU A 2 -9.39 -5.24 -1.86
N ARG A 3 -10.16 -5.48 -0.78
CA ARG A 3 -9.58 -5.82 0.54
C ARG A 3 -8.69 -7.06 0.50
N ARG A 4 -9.08 -8.08 -0.27
CA ARG A 4 -8.33 -9.33 -0.37
C ARG A 4 -7.09 -9.13 -1.23
N TRP A 5 -7.22 -8.41 -2.33
CA TRP A 5 -6.11 -8.06 -3.21
C TRP A 5 -5.04 -7.25 -2.44
N ALA A 6 -5.43 -6.16 -1.77
CA ALA A 6 -4.48 -5.28 -1.07
C ALA A 6 -3.74 -6.02 0.05
N LYS A 7 -4.45 -6.88 0.79
CA LYS A 7 -3.83 -7.71 1.82
C LYS A 7 -2.84 -8.73 1.25
N VAL A 8 -3.23 -9.48 0.22
CA VAL A 8 -2.32 -10.47 -0.40
C VAL A 8 -1.09 -9.78 -0.95
N ARG A 9 -1.29 -8.66 -1.65
CA ARG A 9 -0.19 -7.94 -2.30
C ARG A 9 0.81 -7.35 -1.31
N ILE A 10 0.34 -6.85 -0.16
CA ILE A 10 1.23 -6.30 0.85
C ILE A 10 2.03 -7.39 1.57
N ASP A 11 1.43 -8.56 1.78
CA ASP A 11 2.11 -9.71 2.37
C ASP A 11 3.22 -10.23 1.43
N GLU A 12 2.95 -10.27 0.12
CA GLU A 12 3.96 -10.61 -0.91
C GLU A 12 5.13 -9.62 -0.94
N LEU A 13 4.85 -8.31 -1.01
CA LEU A 13 5.88 -7.28 -1.07
C LEU A 13 6.68 -7.23 0.24
N THR A 14 6.01 -7.40 1.39
CA THR A 14 6.69 -7.49 2.69
C THR A 14 7.63 -8.69 2.73
N SER A 15 7.23 -9.84 2.19
CA SER A 15 8.07 -11.04 2.15
C SER A 15 9.28 -10.84 1.25
N LYS A 16 9.11 -10.25 0.05
CA LYS A 16 10.23 -9.90 -0.85
C LYS A 16 11.26 -9.00 -0.18
N VAL A 17 10.82 -7.94 0.51
CA VAL A 17 11.74 -7.02 1.21
C VAL A 17 12.47 -7.73 2.36
N ALA A 18 11.79 -8.61 3.10
CA ALA A 18 12.41 -9.38 4.18
C ALA A 18 13.45 -10.39 3.66
N GLU A 19 13.19 -11.03 2.52
CA GLU A 19 14.18 -11.91 1.86
C GLU A 19 15.44 -11.12 1.46
N TYR A 20 15.28 -9.88 0.97
CA TYR A 20 16.42 -9.03 0.63
C TYR A 20 17.20 -8.56 1.86
N GLU A 21 16.51 -8.23 2.95
CA GLU A 21 17.14 -7.92 4.23
C GLU A 21 18.04 -9.07 4.71
N GLN A 22 17.56 -10.32 4.59
CA GLN A 22 18.36 -11.50 4.91
C GLN A 22 19.55 -11.69 3.98
N LEU A 23 19.36 -11.54 2.66
CA LEU A 23 20.45 -11.68 1.70
C LEU A 23 21.53 -10.61 1.88
N LEU A 24 21.14 -9.39 2.25
CA LEU A 24 22.06 -8.30 2.54
C LEU A 24 22.86 -8.58 3.82
N GLN A 25 22.20 -9.07 4.87
CA GLN A 25 22.88 -9.52 6.10
C GLN A 25 23.86 -10.67 5.85
N GLN A 26 23.47 -11.66 5.04
CA GLN A 26 24.34 -12.78 4.66
C GLN A 26 25.56 -12.28 3.88
N SER A 27 25.38 -11.36 2.94
CA SER A 27 26.47 -10.74 2.16
C SER A 27 27.45 -9.94 3.02
N HIS A 28 26.99 -9.35 4.13
CA HIS A 28 27.87 -8.73 5.13
C HIS A 28 28.67 -9.77 5.90
N GLN A 29 28.02 -10.82 6.41
CA GLN A 29 28.69 -11.90 7.15
C GLN A 29 29.74 -12.64 6.30
N ASP A 30 29.41 -12.92 5.05
CA ASP A 30 30.27 -13.57 4.07
C ASP A 30 31.54 -12.74 3.78
N SER A 31 31.44 -11.40 3.82
CA SER A 31 32.59 -10.50 3.69
C SER A 31 33.50 -10.49 4.90
N ASP A 32 32.91 -10.50 6.09
CA ASP A 32 33.64 -10.42 7.35
C ASP A 32 34.40 -11.73 7.64
N ALA A 33 33.93 -12.85 7.08
CA ALA A 33 34.48 -14.19 7.30
C ALA A 33 35.81 -14.50 6.58
N LYS A 34 36.31 -13.62 5.70
CA LYS A 34 37.56 -13.74 4.90
C LYS A 34 37.64 -14.91 3.90
N ALA A 35 38.15 -14.56 2.71
CA ALA A 35 38.49 -15.39 1.54
C ALA A 35 37.33 -15.76 0.59
N ILE A 36 36.48 -14.79 0.27
CA ILE A 36 35.62 -14.87 -0.93
C ILE A 36 36.30 -14.07 -2.04
N ASN A 37 36.34 -14.63 -3.24
CA ASN A 37 36.85 -13.98 -4.44
C ASN A 37 36.12 -12.63 -4.62
N ASP A 38 36.84 -11.51 -4.61
CA ASP A 38 36.26 -10.15 -4.62
C ASP A 38 35.25 -9.95 -5.78
N ASP A 39 35.46 -10.65 -6.90
CA ASP A 39 34.56 -10.67 -8.06
C ASP A 39 33.19 -11.31 -7.76
N ASP A 40 33.13 -12.39 -6.98
CA ASP A 40 31.86 -13.08 -6.65
C ASP A 40 31.02 -12.26 -5.67
N THR A 41 31.67 -11.60 -4.71
CA THR A 41 31.01 -10.69 -3.76
C THR A 41 30.48 -9.44 -4.48
N SER A 42 31.30 -8.84 -5.35
CA SER A 42 30.92 -7.68 -6.16
C SER A 42 29.74 -7.99 -7.09
N LYS A 43 29.75 -9.16 -7.73
CA LYS A 43 28.62 -9.62 -8.57
C LYS A 43 27.35 -9.79 -7.76
N ARG A 44 27.40 -10.45 -6.60
CA ARG A 44 26.25 -10.63 -5.70
C ARG A 44 25.69 -9.31 -5.20
N MET A 45 26.53 -8.35 -4.82
CA MET A 45 26.09 -7.01 -4.43
C MET A 45 25.36 -6.29 -5.55
N LYS A 46 25.88 -6.39 -6.78
CA LYS A 46 25.28 -5.75 -7.95
C LYS A 46 23.91 -6.37 -8.28
N GLU A 47 23.80 -7.69 -8.18
CA GLU A 47 22.52 -8.41 -8.31
C GLU A 47 21.52 -8.01 -7.22
N LEU A 48 21.97 -7.86 -5.96
CA LEU A 48 21.13 -7.39 -4.86
C LEU A 48 20.65 -5.95 -5.09
N GLY A 49 21.54 -5.06 -5.53
CA GLY A 49 21.17 -3.69 -5.87
C GLY A 49 20.12 -3.63 -6.97
N GLN A 50 20.26 -4.43 -8.03
CA GLN A 50 19.25 -4.48 -9.09
C GLN A 50 17.88 -4.97 -8.57
N ARG A 51 17.86 -6.02 -7.73
CA ARG A 51 16.62 -6.54 -7.16
C ARG A 51 15.91 -5.55 -6.24
N LEU A 52 16.67 -4.72 -5.51
CA LEU A 52 16.12 -3.63 -4.70
C LEU A 52 15.47 -2.56 -5.58
N ILE A 53 16.12 -2.17 -6.68
CA ILE A 53 15.56 -1.23 -7.67
C ILE A 53 14.26 -1.79 -8.28
N ASP A 54 14.24 -3.07 -8.63
CA ASP A 54 13.07 -3.72 -9.22
C ASP A 54 11.89 -3.70 -8.23
N VAL A 55 12.12 -4.02 -6.94
CA VAL A 55 11.05 -3.99 -5.93
C VAL A 55 10.65 -2.58 -5.52
N ALA A 56 11.57 -1.61 -5.52
CA ALA A 56 11.21 -0.20 -5.35
C ALA A 56 10.28 0.28 -6.48
N SER A 57 10.53 -0.18 -7.71
CA SER A 57 9.68 0.12 -8.87
C SER A 57 8.30 -0.55 -8.72
N GLU A 58 8.24 -1.82 -8.32
CA GLU A 58 6.97 -2.49 -7.98
C GLU A 58 6.21 -1.71 -6.90
N LEU A 59 6.89 -1.27 -5.83
CA LEU A 59 6.26 -0.51 -4.74
C LEU A 59 5.69 0.84 -5.22
N ASP A 60 6.36 1.54 -6.13
CA ASP A 60 5.87 2.81 -6.67
C ASP A 60 4.61 2.63 -7.53
N GLU A 61 4.57 1.59 -8.37
CA GLU A 61 3.38 1.25 -9.17
C GLU A 61 2.17 0.94 -8.28
N GLU A 62 2.38 0.14 -7.23
CA GLU A 62 1.35 -0.24 -6.27
C GLU A 62 0.86 0.98 -5.46
N ARG A 63 1.78 1.89 -5.11
CA ARG A 63 1.45 3.14 -4.45
C ARG A 63 0.58 4.02 -5.32
N LYS A 64 0.92 4.13 -6.61
CA LYS A 64 0.16 4.92 -7.58
C LYS A 64 -1.25 4.37 -7.72
N TRP A 65 -1.39 3.05 -7.90
CA TRP A 65 -2.70 2.39 -7.95
C TRP A 65 -3.54 2.68 -6.70
N ALA A 66 -2.95 2.56 -5.51
CA ALA A 66 -3.67 2.78 -4.26
C ALA A 66 -4.11 4.23 -4.09
N LYS A 67 -3.28 5.20 -4.51
CA LYS A 67 -3.64 6.63 -4.49
C LYS A 67 -4.79 6.96 -5.42
N GLU A 68 -4.73 6.49 -6.67
CA GLU A 68 -5.82 6.67 -7.64
C GLU A 68 -7.13 6.09 -7.07
N ARG A 69 -7.06 4.93 -6.41
CA ARG A 69 -8.23 4.30 -5.81
C ARG A 69 -8.77 5.05 -4.59
N ILE A 70 -7.89 5.60 -3.76
CA ILE A 70 -8.26 6.47 -2.63
C ILE A 70 -8.99 7.71 -3.12
N ASP A 71 -8.51 8.35 -4.19
CA ASP A 71 -9.12 9.56 -4.75
C ASP A 71 -10.54 9.28 -5.29
N GLU A 72 -10.72 8.16 -5.99
CA GLU A 72 -12.03 7.70 -6.47
C GLU A 72 -13.00 7.44 -5.31
N LEU A 73 -12.56 6.72 -4.27
CA LEU A 73 -13.42 6.39 -3.14
C LEU A 73 -13.75 7.61 -2.28
N THR A 74 -12.80 8.53 -2.12
CA THR A 74 -13.02 9.81 -1.44
C THR A 74 -14.08 10.62 -2.16
N SER A 75 -14.03 10.67 -3.50
CA SER A 75 -15.06 11.34 -4.31
C SER A 75 -16.45 10.71 -4.13
N LYS A 76 -16.53 9.37 -4.09
CA LYS A 76 -17.79 8.65 -3.83
C LYS A 76 -18.33 8.88 -2.42
N VAL A 77 -17.46 8.98 -1.42
CA VAL A 77 -17.87 9.33 -0.05
C VAL A 77 -18.52 10.71 -0.03
N CYS A 78 -17.88 11.71 -0.65
CA CYS A 78 -18.46 13.06 -0.75
C CYS A 78 -19.83 13.05 -1.46
N GLU A 79 -19.97 12.27 -2.55
CA GLU A 79 -21.24 12.12 -3.26
C GLU A 79 -22.33 11.52 -2.36
N TYR A 80 -22.03 10.42 -1.66
CA TYR A 80 -22.98 9.75 -0.78
C TYR A 80 -23.37 10.60 0.43
N GLU A 81 -22.43 11.36 1.00
CA GLU A 81 -22.71 12.32 2.07
C GLU A 81 -23.68 13.41 1.60
N LEU A 82 -23.49 13.96 0.39
CA LEU A 82 -24.39 14.94 -0.20
C LEU A 82 -25.79 14.36 -0.45
N LEU A 83 -25.88 13.14 -0.99
CA LEU A 83 -27.17 12.47 -1.24
C LEU A 83 -27.91 12.17 0.07
N LEU A 84 -27.20 11.80 1.13
CA LEU A 84 -27.81 11.63 2.47
C LEU A 84 -28.34 12.96 3.01
N GLN A 85 -27.56 14.04 2.92
CA GLN A 85 -27.99 15.36 3.36
C GLN A 85 -29.26 15.83 2.62
N GLN A 86 -29.31 15.64 1.29
CA GLN A 86 -30.49 15.95 0.49
C GLN A 86 -31.71 15.10 0.90
N SER A 87 -31.51 13.79 1.12
CA SER A 87 -32.59 12.87 1.49
C SER A 87 -33.21 13.20 2.87
N CYS A 88 -32.43 13.77 3.78
CA CYS A 88 -32.91 14.28 5.07
C CYS A 88 -33.71 15.58 4.93
N GLN A 89 -33.35 16.46 3.99
CA GLN A 89 -34.09 17.70 3.73
C GLN A 89 -35.45 17.43 3.06
N ASP A 90 -35.52 16.42 2.20
CA ASP A 90 -36.74 16.04 1.49
C ASP A 90 -37.79 15.36 2.40
N SER A 91 -37.37 14.66 3.46
CA SER A 91 -38.31 14.04 4.43
C SER A 91 -39.06 15.06 5.27
N ASP A 92 -38.45 16.22 5.56
CA ASP A 92 -39.10 17.29 6.32
C ASP A 92 -40.24 17.97 5.53
N ALA A 93 -40.32 17.74 4.22
CA ALA A 93 -41.25 18.41 3.31
C ALA A 93 -42.49 17.58 2.89
N LYS A 94 -42.53 16.24 3.03
CA LYS A 94 -43.65 15.39 2.56
C LYS A 94 -43.87 14.07 3.32
N THR A 95 -45.10 13.84 3.77
CA THR A 95 -45.60 12.68 4.55
C THR A 95 -46.00 11.42 3.75
N ILE A 96 -45.62 11.27 2.47
CA ILE A 96 -46.22 10.25 1.57
C ILE A 96 -45.22 9.17 1.08
N ASN A 97 -43.93 9.20 1.41
CA ASN A 97 -42.97 8.19 0.89
C ASN A 97 -41.87 7.73 1.86
N ASP A 98 -42.16 7.74 3.17
CA ASP A 98 -41.17 7.54 4.23
C ASP A 98 -40.43 6.18 4.17
N ASP A 99 -41.11 5.11 3.75
CA ASP A 99 -40.51 3.76 3.68
C ASP A 99 -39.46 3.64 2.56
N ASP A 100 -39.76 4.17 1.37
CA ASP A 100 -38.82 4.18 0.24
C ASP A 100 -37.61 5.09 0.53
N ASN A 101 -37.84 6.23 1.18
CA ASN A 101 -36.78 7.14 1.57
C ASN A 101 -35.88 6.52 2.67
N SER A 102 -36.50 5.88 3.68
CA SER A 102 -35.79 5.15 4.73
C SER A 102 -34.90 4.04 4.16
N LYS A 103 -35.40 3.31 3.15
CA LYS A 103 -34.62 2.26 2.48
C LYS A 103 -33.41 2.84 1.73
N LYS A 104 -33.59 3.95 1.00
CA LYS A 104 -32.49 4.63 0.30
C LYS A 104 -31.44 5.18 1.26
N MET A 105 -31.84 5.78 2.37
CA MET A 105 -30.90 6.25 3.40
C MET A 105 -30.04 5.11 3.94
N LYS A 106 -30.67 4.00 4.34
CA LYS A 106 -29.93 2.80 4.82
C LYS A 106 -28.96 2.25 3.77
N GLU A 107 -29.34 2.27 2.49
CA GLU A 107 -28.45 1.85 1.41
C GLU A 107 -27.24 2.79 1.24
N LEU A 108 -27.45 4.11 1.32
CA LEU A 108 -26.37 5.09 1.26
C LEU A 108 -25.44 5.00 2.49
N GLU A 109 -25.99 4.83 3.69
CA GLU A 109 -25.22 4.59 4.91
C GLU A 109 -24.34 3.34 4.78
N GLN A 110 -24.90 2.23 4.26
CA GLN A 110 -24.12 1.03 4.01
C GLN A 110 -23.01 1.26 3.00
N LYS A 111 -23.28 1.98 1.89
CA LYS A 111 -22.26 2.32 0.90
C LYS A 111 -21.14 3.17 1.51
N LEU A 112 -21.47 4.15 2.36
CA LEU A 112 -20.49 4.96 3.09
C LEU A 112 -19.61 4.10 4.01
N ILE A 113 -20.21 3.21 4.79
CA ILE A 113 -19.47 2.29 5.67
C ILE A 113 -18.49 1.44 4.87
N ILE A 114 -18.93 0.91 3.71
CA ILE A 114 -18.08 0.12 2.82
C ILE A 114 -16.92 0.97 2.28
N CYS A 115 -17.19 2.17 1.76
CA CYS A 115 -16.16 3.08 1.26
C CYS A 115 -15.15 3.45 2.35
N ALA A 116 -15.60 3.80 3.56
CA ALA A 116 -14.74 4.12 4.70
C ALA A 116 -13.83 2.94 5.08
N CYS A 117 -14.37 1.72 5.09
CA CYS A 117 -13.61 0.50 5.35
C CYS A 117 -12.52 0.26 4.30
N ILE A 118 -12.82 0.47 3.01
CA ILE A 118 -11.84 0.31 1.93
C ILE A 118 -10.78 1.41 2.00
N LEU A 119 -11.18 2.67 2.24
CA LEU A 119 -10.25 3.79 2.42
C LEU A 119 -9.27 3.52 3.56
N GLN A 120 -9.74 3.05 4.71
CA GLN A 120 -8.87 2.71 5.84
C GLN A 120 -7.85 1.63 5.49
N LEU A 121 -8.25 0.62 4.71
CA LEU A 121 -7.36 -0.43 4.23
C LEU A 121 -6.31 0.10 3.25
N LEU A 122 -6.72 0.94 2.29
CA LEU A 122 -5.81 1.51 1.30
C LEU A 122 -4.84 2.50 1.95
N CYS A 123 -5.26 3.28 2.94
CA CYS A 123 -4.36 4.13 3.72
C CYS A 123 -3.33 3.30 4.50
N GLY A 124 -3.74 2.21 5.14
CA GLY A 124 -2.80 1.29 5.78
C GLY A 124 -1.82 0.67 4.77
N PHE A 125 -2.32 0.33 3.58
CA PHE A 125 -1.51 -0.21 2.49
C PHE A 125 -0.44 0.80 2.01
N THR A 126 -0.81 2.05 1.76
CA THR A 126 0.14 3.09 1.34
C THR A 126 1.16 3.42 2.41
N CYS A 127 0.77 3.48 3.70
CA CYS A 127 1.72 3.65 4.81
C CYS A 127 2.79 2.55 4.83
N ARG A 128 2.36 1.30 4.64
CA ARG A 128 3.29 0.17 4.63
C ARG A 128 4.20 0.18 3.39
N ILE A 129 3.69 0.60 2.23
CA ILE A 129 4.56 0.83 1.07
C ILE A 129 5.63 1.88 1.40
N ASP A 130 5.25 3.02 2.00
CA ASP A 130 6.20 4.08 2.35
C ASP A 130 7.29 3.58 3.34
N GLU A 131 6.92 2.70 4.29
CA GLU A 131 7.88 2.02 5.17
C GLU A 131 8.85 1.12 4.41
N LEU A 132 8.34 0.30 3.48
CA LEU A 132 9.16 -0.61 2.68
C LEU A 132 10.10 0.14 1.75
N THR A 133 9.63 1.22 1.12
CA THR A 133 10.44 2.10 0.27
C THR A 133 11.55 2.76 1.08
N SER A 134 11.28 3.19 2.31
CA SER A 134 12.29 3.75 3.21
C SER A 134 13.37 2.73 3.56
N LYS A 135 12.98 1.48 3.87
CA LYS A 135 13.93 0.38 4.11
C LYS A 135 14.81 0.10 2.89
N ILE A 136 14.23 0.07 1.68
CA ILE A 136 15.00 -0.13 0.46
C ILE A 136 16.04 0.98 0.29
N ALA A 137 15.67 2.23 0.52
CA ALA A 137 16.61 3.34 0.45
C ALA A 137 17.76 3.21 1.46
N GLU A 138 17.49 2.71 2.67
CA GLU A 138 18.54 2.40 3.67
C GLU A 138 19.49 1.30 3.16
N TYR A 139 18.96 0.26 2.51
CA TYR A 139 19.78 -0.82 1.94
C TYR A 139 20.61 -0.37 0.74
N GLU A 140 20.07 0.49 -0.11
CA GLU A 140 20.83 1.11 -1.21
C GLU A 140 22.02 1.93 -0.69
N ILE A 141 21.83 2.70 0.38
CA ILE A 141 22.91 3.45 1.04
C ILE A 141 23.98 2.47 1.56
N GLN A 142 23.58 1.39 2.22
CA GLN A 142 24.51 0.39 2.74
C GLN A 142 25.34 -0.28 1.63
N LEU A 143 24.73 -0.56 0.48
CA LEU A 143 25.44 -1.12 -0.68
C LEU A 143 26.44 -0.15 -1.31
N GLN A 144 26.23 1.16 -1.17
CA GLN A 144 27.12 2.19 -1.73
C GLN A 144 28.28 2.57 -0.81
N GLN A 145 28.24 2.20 0.48
CA GLN A 145 29.33 2.53 1.40
C GLN A 145 30.56 1.66 1.13
N PRO A 146 31.75 2.27 0.92
CA PRO A 146 32.98 1.50 0.81
C PRO A 146 33.25 0.79 2.15
N ARG A 147 33.38 -0.53 2.12
CA ARG A 147 33.79 -1.33 3.29
C ARG A 147 35.20 -0.89 3.69
N GLN A 148 35.34 -0.27 4.88
CA GLN A 148 36.63 0.12 5.47
C GLN A 148 37.39 -1.07 6.04
#